data_AF-A0A942J460-F1
#
_entry.id   AF-A0A942J460-F1
#
_cell.length_a   1.000
_cell.length_b   1.000
_cell.length_c   1.000
_cell.angle_alpha   90.00
_cell.angle_beta   90.00
_cell.angle_gamma   90.00
#
_symmetry.space_group_name_H-M   'P 1'
#
loop_
_entity.id
_entity.type
_entity.pdbx_description
1 polymer ?
#
loop_
_entity_poly.entity_id
_entity_poly.type
_entity_poly.pdbx_seq_one_letter_code
_entity_poly.pdbx_strand_id
1 'polypeptide(L)'
;MFDIGFSELMLIALVGLIVIGPERLPRVARTAGHLLGRLQRYVSDVKGDISREMQLEDLKKLQAQMEEQARSVEQQVNERMRTVESELNQSILAAAEAGPASPPPPPAVAPPAAAPSVARLSDDKPTA
;
A
#
# COMPACT_ATOMS: atom_id res chain seq x y z
N MET A 1 -15.05 -6.86 -0.34
CA MET A 1 -14.82 -6.31 -1.69
C MET A 1 -14.84 -7.38 -2.79
N PHE A 2 -15.53 -8.50 -2.59
CA PHE A 2 -15.80 -9.51 -3.63
C PHE A 2 -17.29 -9.81 -3.62
N ASP A 3 -18.10 -8.81 -3.98
CA ASP A 3 -19.53 -8.96 -4.18
C ASP A 3 -19.78 -9.54 -5.58
N ILE A 4 -19.25 -10.74 -5.85
CA ILE A 4 -19.57 -11.47 -7.08
C ILE A 4 -20.94 -12.11 -6.87
N GLY A 5 -21.97 -11.42 -7.34
CA GLY A 5 -23.33 -11.92 -7.35
C GLY A 5 -23.57 -12.94 -8.45
N PHE A 6 -24.76 -13.55 -8.44
CA PHE A 6 -25.19 -14.46 -9.49
C PHE A 6 -25.17 -13.78 -10.87
N SER A 7 -25.53 -12.50 -10.92
CA SER A 7 -25.56 -11.67 -12.14
C SER A 7 -24.17 -11.51 -12.76
N GLU A 8 -23.15 -11.17 -11.98
CA GLU A 8 -21.76 -11.07 -12.46
C GLU A 8 -21.25 -12.42 -12.98
N LEU A 9 -21.60 -13.51 -12.30
CA LEU A 9 -21.21 -14.86 -12.70
C LEU A 9 -21.82 -15.23 -14.06
N MET A 10 -23.10 -14.90 -14.30
CA MET A 10 -23.74 -15.06 -15.61
C MET A 10 -23.08 -14.21 -16.70
N LEU A 11 -22.73 -12.96 -16.39
CA LEU A 11 -22.07 -12.06 -17.36
C LEU A 11 -20.71 -12.62 -17.78
N ILE A 12 -19.89 -13.05 -16.81
CA ILE A 12 -18.58 -13.66 -17.08
C ILE A 12 -18.75 -14.95 -17.89
N ALA A 13 -19.74 -15.79 -17.57
CA ALA A 13 -20.03 -17.00 -18.34
C ALA A 13 -20.39 -16.65 -19.80
N LEU A 14 -21.24 -15.66 -20.02
CA LEU A 14 -21.64 -15.23 -21.37
C LEU A 14 -20.45 -14.68 -22.18
N VAL A 15 -19.64 -13.80 -21.58
CA VAL A 15 -18.43 -13.26 -22.21
C VAL A 15 -17.43 -14.39 -22.51
N GLY A 16 -17.25 -15.32 -21.57
CA GLY A 16 -16.40 -16.49 -21.74
C GLY A 16 -16.86 -17.36 -22.91
N LEU A 17 -18.17 -17.57 -23.07
CA LEU A 17 -18.74 -18.30 -24.20
C LEU A 17 -18.45 -17.60 -25.54
N ILE A 18 -18.51 -16.28 -25.60
CA ILE A 18 -18.27 -15.52 -26.84
C ILE A 18 -16.79 -15.53 -27.22
N VAL A 19 -15.90 -15.27 -26.25
CA VAL A 19 -14.46 -15.10 -26.51
C VAL A 19 -13.78 -16.44 -26.78
N ILE A 20 -14.05 -17.45 -25.95
CA ILE A 20 -13.41 -18.76 -26.05
C ILE A 20 -14.22 -19.68 -26.98
N GLY A 21 -15.54 -19.50 -27.05
CA GLY A 21 -16.46 -20.38 -27.75
C GLY A 21 -17.09 -21.43 -26.83
N PRO A 22 -18.38 -21.75 -27.00
CA PRO A 22 -19.10 -22.71 -26.15
C PRO A 22 -18.54 -24.13 -26.22
N GLU A 23 -17.90 -24.51 -27.32
CA GLU A 23 -17.29 -25.84 -27.48
C GLU A 23 -15.92 -25.96 -26.79
N ARG A 24 -15.20 -24.83 -26.60
CA ARG A 24 -13.82 -24.83 -26.09
C ARG A 24 -13.76 -24.55 -24.59
N LEU A 25 -14.68 -23.74 -24.05
CA LEU A 25 -14.80 -23.46 -22.62
C LEU A 25 -14.88 -24.75 -21.75
N PRO A 26 -15.71 -25.77 -22.06
CA PRO A 26 -15.75 -27.00 -21.26
C PRO A 26 -14.44 -27.78 -21.29
N ARG A 27 -13.68 -27.70 -22.40
CA ARG A 27 -12.37 -28.36 -22.52
C ARG A 27 -11.31 -27.67 -21.65
N VAL A 28 -11.32 -26.33 -21.61
CA VAL A 28 -10.45 -25.54 -20.73
C VAL A 28 -10.81 -25.77 -19.26
N ALA A 29 -12.10 -25.71 -18.91
CA ALA A 29 -12.56 -25.95 -17.54
C ALA A 29 -12.17 -27.35 -17.04
N ARG A 30 -12.28 -28.38 -17.88
CA ARG A 30 -11.82 -29.75 -17.55
C ARG A 30 -10.31 -29.81 -17.34
N THR A 31 -9.53 -29.13 -18.17
CA THR A 31 -8.06 -29.13 -18.08
C THR A 31 -7.61 -28.39 -16.81
N ALA A 32 -8.15 -27.20 -16.58
CA ALA A 32 -7.89 -26.41 -15.39
C ALA A 32 -8.33 -27.14 -14.12
N GLY A 33 -9.52 -27.77 -14.15
CA GLY A 33 -10.03 -28.59 -13.05
C GLY A 33 -9.15 -29.80 -12.75
N HIS A 34 -8.57 -30.45 -13.76
CA HIS A 34 -7.63 -31.54 -13.55
C HIS A 34 -6.32 -31.08 -12.89
N LEU A 35 -5.82 -29.90 -13.27
CA LEU A 35 -4.64 -29.30 -12.64
C LEU A 35 -4.92 -28.88 -11.19
N LEU A 36 -6.02 -28.15 -10.96
CA LEU A 36 -6.45 -27.77 -9.61
C LEU A 36 -6.73 -29.00 -8.74
N GLY A 37 -7.38 -30.03 -9.28
CA GLY A 37 -7.67 -31.26 -8.56
C GLY A 37 -6.41 -32.03 -8.16
N ARG A 38 -5.39 -32.06 -9.03
CA ARG A 38 -4.08 -32.62 -8.70
C ARG A 38 -3.37 -31.81 -7.62
N LEU A 39 -3.40 -30.49 -7.71
CA LEU A 39 -2.80 -29.61 -6.72
C LEU A 39 -3.49 -29.77 -5.35
N GLN A 40 -4.83 -29.79 -5.34
CA GLN A 40 -5.63 -30.00 -4.14
C GLN A 40 -5.31 -31.35 -3.50
N ARG A 41 -5.15 -32.40 -4.32
CA ARG A 41 -4.77 -33.73 -3.83
C ARG A 41 -3.37 -33.74 -3.24
N TYR A 42 -2.39 -33.11 -3.89
CA TYR A 42 -1.03 -32.96 -3.36
C TYR A 42 -1.01 -32.20 -2.03
N VAL A 43 -1.75 -31.09 -1.93
CA VAL A 43 -1.91 -30.34 -0.67
C VAL A 43 -2.61 -31.21 0.38
N SER A 44 -3.58 -32.02 0.01
CA SER A 44 -4.27 -32.92 0.93
C SER A 44 -3.38 -34.04 1.43
N ASP A 45 -2.53 -34.61 0.57
CA ASP A 45 -1.58 -35.67 0.92
C ASP A 45 -0.48 -35.11 1.83
N VAL A 46 0.09 -33.95 1.47
CA VAL A 46 1.06 -33.23 2.30
C VAL A 46 0.44 -32.81 3.65
N LYS A 47 -0.80 -32.33 3.66
CA LYS A 47 -1.52 -32.03 4.92
C LYS A 47 -1.78 -33.31 5.72
N GLY A 48 -2.01 -34.45 5.08
CA GLY A 48 -2.19 -35.75 5.71
C GLY A 48 -0.91 -36.24 6.39
N ASP A 49 0.22 -36.15 5.70
CA ASP A 49 1.55 -36.53 6.21
C ASP A 49 2.00 -35.58 7.32
N ILE A 50 1.86 -34.27 7.09
CA ILE A 50 2.10 -33.22 8.10
C ILE A 50 1.18 -33.41 9.30
N SER A 51 -0.10 -33.72 9.13
CA SER A 51 -1.01 -33.95 10.26
C SER A 51 -0.72 -35.25 11.02
N ARG A 52 0.10 -36.15 10.45
CA ARG A 52 0.56 -37.40 11.09
C ARG A 52 1.89 -37.23 11.82
N GLU A 53 2.74 -36.28 11.40
CA GLU A 53 4.05 -35.99 12.01
C GLU A 53 4.10 -34.70 12.84
N MET A 54 3.28 -33.69 12.56
CA MET A 54 3.06 -32.53 13.44
C MET A 54 2.19 -32.95 14.61
N GLN A 55 2.84 -33.27 15.71
CA GLN A 55 2.25 -33.05 17.04
C GLN A 55 1.73 -31.60 17.09
N LEU A 56 0.56 -31.41 17.70
CA LEU A 56 -0.18 -30.15 17.88
C LEU A 56 0.62 -29.01 18.57
N GLU A 57 1.91 -29.18 18.78
CA GLU A 57 2.80 -28.34 19.57
C GLU A 57 3.48 -27.23 18.73
N ASP A 58 3.85 -27.50 17.47
CA ASP A 58 4.51 -26.49 16.64
C ASP A 58 3.54 -25.46 16.05
N LEU A 59 2.34 -25.87 15.66
CA LEU A 59 1.28 -24.93 15.26
C LEU A 59 0.79 -24.09 16.45
N LYS A 60 0.74 -24.67 17.66
CA LYS A 60 0.50 -23.90 18.90
C LYS A 60 1.62 -22.91 19.18
N LYS A 61 2.89 -23.29 18.97
CA LYS A 61 4.04 -22.40 19.14
C LYS A 61 4.00 -21.23 18.16
N LEU A 62 3.70 -21.48 16.89
CA LEU A 62 3.59 -20.42 15.88
C LEU A 62 2.41 -19.49 16.18
N GLN A 63 1.25 -20.04 16.57
CA GLN A 63 0.09 -19.23 16.94
C GLN A 63 0.35 -18.38 18.19
N ALA A 64 0.99 -18.96 19.22
CA ALA A 64 1.38 -18.24 20.43
C ALA A 64 2.40 -17.12 20.14
N GLN A 65 3.41 -17.39 19.30
CA GLN A 65 4.38 -16.36 18.89
C GLN A 65 3.72 -15.24 18.09
N MET A 66 2.79 -15.56 17.19
CA MET A 66 2.06 -14.56 16.41
C MET A 66 1.11 -13.73 17.29
N GLU A 67 0.45 -14.33 18.28
CA GLU A 67 -0.41 -13.61 19.22
C GLU A 67 0.38 -12.65 20.12
N GLU A 68 1.57 -13.07 20.58
CA GLU A 68 2.46 -12.23 21.39
C GLU A 68 3.09 -11.09 20.58
N GLN A 69 3.45 -11.35 19.32
CA GLN A 69 3.89 -10.32 18.38
C GLN A 69 2.76 -9.33 18.07
N ALA A 70 1.53 -9.80 17.86
CA ALA A 70 0.38 -8.91 17.63
C ALA A 70 0.11 -8.01 18.84
N ARG A 71 0.10 -8.56 20.06
CA ARG A 71 -0.10 -7.78 21.29
C ARG A 71 0.98 -6.73 21.53
N SER A 72 2.25 -7.07 21.27
CA SER A 72 3.36 -6.11 21.43
C SER A 72 3.31 -4.98 20.39
N VAL A 73 2.88 -5.29 19.15
CA VAL A 73 2.65 -4.27 18.12
C VAL A 73 1.47 -3.37 18.49
N GLU A 74 0.35 -3.91 18.98
CA GLU A 74 -0.79 -3.12 19.45
C GLU A 74 -0.41 -2.18 20.60
N GLN A 75 0.42 -2.65 21.54
CA GLN A 75 0.92 -1.83 22.64
C GLN A 75 1.83 -0.70 22.14
N GLN A 76 2.80 -1.01 21.27
CA GLN A 76 3.67 0.02 20.68
C GLN A 76 2.90 1.03 19.85
N VAL A 77 1.88 0.60 19.10
CA VAL A 77 1.04 1.48 18.30
C VAL A 77 0.20 2.38 19.21
N ASN A 78 -0.42 1.84 20.26
CA ASN A 78 -1.19 2.64 21.22
C ASN A 78 -0.31 3.64 21.99
N GLU A 79 0.89 3.25 22.40
CA GLU A 79 1.85 4.14 23.05
C GLU A 79 2.29 5.26 22.10
N ARG A 80 2.68 4.91 20.87
CA ARG A 80 3.05 5.90 19.85
C ARG A 80 1.88 6.83 19.52
N MET A 81 0.66 6.32 19.43
CA MET A 81 -0.52 7.14 19.17
C MET A 81 -0.76 8.14 20.30
N ARG A 82 -0.65 7.72 21.57
CA ARG A 82 -0.77 8.62 22.73
C ARG A 82 0.32 9.68 22.77
N THR A 83 1.56 9.32 22.46
CA THR A 83 2.66 10.30 22.39
C THR A 83 2.42 11.30 21.27
N VAL A 84 2.01 10.84 20.09
CA VAL A 84 1.68 11.70 18.95
C VAL A 84 0.51 12.62 19.29
N GLU A 85 -0.57 12.11 19.91
CA GLU A 85 -1.71 12.93 20.35
C GLU A 85 -1.28 13.98 21.38
N SER A 86 -0.42 13.62 22.35
CA SER A 86 0.11 14.54 23.35
C SER A 86 0.98 15.63 22.72
N GLU A 87 1.86 15.27 21.79
CA GLU A 87 2.70 16.22 21.05
C GLU A 87 1.86 17.12 20.14
N LEU A 88 0.86 16.57 19.45
CA LEU A 88 -0.07 17.36 18.63
C LEU A 88 -0.87 18.34 19.48
N ASN A 89 -1.45 17.90 20.60
CA ASN A 89 -2.19 18.79 21.49
C ASN A 89 -1.28 19.88 22.06
N GLN A 90 -0.08 19.53 22.51
CA GLN A 90 0.89 20.50 23.03
C GLN A 90 1.33 21.50 21.93
N SER A 91 1.48 21.04 20.68
CA SER A 91 1.77 21.89 19.52
C SER A 91 0.60 22.82 19.18
N ILE A 92 -0.63 22.33 19.26
CA ILE A 92 -1.85 23.11 18.99
C ILE A 92 -2.09 24.13 20.11
N LEU A 93 -1.87 23.76 21.38
CA LEU A 93 -1.93 24.67 22.53
C LEU A 93 -0.82 25.73 22.46
N ALA A 94 0.41 25.35 22.10
CA ALA A 94 1.50 26.30 21.89
C ALA A 94 1.23 27.25 20.70
N ALA A 95 0.61 26.74 19.62
CA ALA A 95 0.17 27.55 18.49
C ALA A 95 -1.05 28.42 18.83
N ALA A 96 -1.90 28.00 19.78
CA ALA A 96 -3.07 28.75 20.25
C ALA A 96 -2.71 29.83 21.27
N GLU A 97 -1.70 29.62 22.12
CA GLU A 97 -1.12 30.66 22.98
C GLU A 97 -0.30 31.68 22.17
N ALA A 98 0.27 31.28 21.04
CA ALA A 98 0.96 32.16 20.09
C ALA A 98 0.00 32.89 19.12
N GLY A 99 -1.05 33.53 19.66
CA GLY A 99 -1.98 34.38 18.91
C GLY A 99 -1.27 35.36 17.93
N PRO A 100 -1.96 35.83 16.88
CA PRO A 100 -1.38 36.14 15.58
C PRO A 100 -0.50 37.41 15.63
N ALA A 101 0.80 37.27 15.87
CA ALA A 101 1.77 38.34 15.64
C ALA A 101 3.22 37.84 15.63
N SER A 102 3.69 37.41 14.45
CA SER A 102 4.87 37.97 13.76
C SER A 102 5.55 36.90 12.90
N PRO A 103 5.76 37.15 11.59
CA PRO A 103 6.59 36.28 10.77
C PRO A 103 8.03 36.26 11.32
N PRO A 104 8.77 35.15 11.19
CA PRO A 104 10.19 35.11 11.54
C PRO A 104 10.95 36.16 10.71
N PRO A 105 11.96 36.83 11.27
CA PRO A 105 12.71 37.86 10.55
C PRO A 105 13.34 37.24 9.28
N PRO A 106 13.26 37.91 8.11
CA PRO A 106 14.02 37.46 6.96
C PRO A 106 15.51 37.49 7.31
N PRO A 107 16.31 36.54 6.79
CA PRO A 107 17.76 36.62 6.93
C PRO A 107 18.22 37.98 6.38
N ALA A 108 18.91 38.74 7.21
CA ALA A 108 19.48 40.03 6.86
C ALA A 108 20.49 39.86 5.72
N VAL A 109 20.03 40.03 4.49
CA VAL A 109 20.89 40.31 3.34
C VAL A 109 20.82 41.83 3.15
N ALA A 110 21.78 42.53 3.77
CA ALA A 110 21.98 43.95 3.52
C ALA A 110 22.31 44.20 2.04
N PRO A 111 21.76 45.26 1.42
CA PRO A 111 22.05 45.59 0.02
C PRO A 111 23.33 46.43 -0.09
N PRO A 112 24.12 46.26 -1.16
CA PRO A 112 24.81 47.40 -1.75
C PRO A 112 24.04 47.80 -3.02
N ALA A 113 23.47 48.99 -2.94
CA ALA A 113 23.07 49.77 -4.07
C ALA A 113 24.20 49.85 -5.11
N ALA A 114 23.89 49.54 -6.36
CA ALA A 114 24.38 50.24 -7.55
C ALA A 114 23.86 49.52 -8.80
N ALA A 115 22.72 49.97 -9.32
CA ALA A 115 22.62 50.03 -10.77
C ALA A 115 23.63 51.07 -11.25
N PRO A 116 24.28 50.85 -12.39
CA PRO A 116 23.93 51.78 -13.45
C PRO A 116 23.77 51.13 -14.82
N SER A 117 22.87 51.78 -15.56
CA SER A 117 22.93 52.00 -16.99
C SER A 117 22.71 50.83 -17.93
N VAL A 118 21.45 50.75 -18.36
CA VAL A 118 21.05 50.68 -19.77
C VAL A 118 22.14 51.15 -20.75
N ALA A 119 22.46 50.33 -21.75
CA ALA A 119 22.69 50.76 -23.13
C ALA A 119 23.04 49.58 -24.05
N ARG A 120 22.16 49.40 -25.05
CA ARG A 120 22.48 49.15 -26.47
C ARG A 120 23.02 47.76 -26.84
N LEU A 121 22.21 46.98 -27.54
CA LEU A 121 22.19 46.94 -29.02
C LEU A 121 23.50 46.37 -29.56
N SER A 122 23.48 45.09 -29.94
CA SER A 122 24.28 44.49 -31.02
C SER A 122 23.88 43.02 -31.18
N ASP A 123 22.74 42.79 -31.85
CA ASP A 123 22.52 41.54 -32.58
C ASP A 123 23.43 41.62 -33.81
N ASP A 124 24.72 41.32 -33.61
CA ASP A 124 25.71 41.20 -34.67
C ASP A 124 25.66 39.78 -35.23
N LYS A 125 24.93 39.68 -36.34
CA LYS A 125 25.06 38.62 -37.31
C LYS A 125 26.40 38.81 -38.05
N PRO A 126 27.32 37.84 -38.07
CA PRO A 126 28.22 37.74 -39.19
C PRO A 126 27.45 37.08 -40.33
N THR A 127 27.18 37.88 -41.35
CA THR A 127 26.94 37.38 -42.70
C THR A 127 28.27 36.85 -43.23
N ALA A 128 28.22 36.03 -44.27
CA ALA A 128 29.25 36.06 -45.30
C ALA A 128 29.51 37.50 -45.80
#